data_AF-A0A8E2UE23-F1
#
_entry.id   AF-A0A8E2UE23-F1
#
_cell.length_a   1.000
_cell.length_b   1.000
_cell.length_c   1.000
_cell.angle_alpha   90.00
_cell.angle_beta   90.00
_cell.angle_gamma   90.00
#
_symmetry.space_group_name_H-M   'P 1'
#
loop_
_entity.id
_entity.type
_entity.pdbx_description
1 polymer ?
#
loop_
_entity_poly.entity_id
_entity_poly.type
_entity_poly.pdbx_seq_one_letter_code
_entity_poly.pdbx_strand_id
1 'polypeptide(L)'
;MTQFKAIIIDKVGVHARPSQMIIAEVSKYKSDGKIICRDKEGNLKSIMNVLSMQIKNNDEITVVFTGEDEQAAADGVKQVMINAGLIAG
;
A
#
# COMPACT_ATOMS: atom_id res chain seq x y z
N MET A 1 -15.81 -3.93 2.75
CA MET A 1 -14.43 -4.29 2.40
C MET A 1 -14.18 -3.92 0.96
N THR A 2 -13.12 -3.17 0.66
CA THR A 2 -12.67 -2.88 -0.71
C THR A 2 -11.20 -3.27 -0.89
N GLN A 3 -10.78 -3.56 -2.12
CA GLN A 3 -9.40 -3.94 -2.41
C GLN A 3 -8.99 -3.62 -3.85
N PHE A 4 -7.68 -3.47 -4.07
CA PHE A 4 -7.11 -3.41 -5.41
C PHE A 4 -5.81 -4.22 -5.49
N LYS A 5 -5.49 -4.67 -6.71
CA LYS A 5 -4.24 -5.34 -7.04
C LYS A 5 -3.34 -4.43 -7.87
N ALA A 6 -2.04 -4.56 -7.68
CA ALA A 6 -1.06 -3.83 -8.48
C ALA A 6 0.26 -4.59 -8.58
N ILE A 7 1.01 -4.33 -9.66
CA ILE A 7 2.40 -4.77 -9.81
C ILE A 7 3.31 -3.63 -9.40
N ILE A 8 4.33 -3.93 -8.59
CA ILE A 8 5.35 -2.95 -8.22
C ILE A 8 6.28 -2.70 -9.41
N ILE A 9 6.32 -1.46 -9.89
CA ILE A 9 7.15 -1.05 -11.03
C ILE A 9 8.44 -0.33 -10.62
N ASP A 10 8.51 0.14 -9.37
CA ASP A 10 9.74 0.73 -8.84
C ASP A 10 10.86 -0.33 -8.84
N LYS A 11 12.03 0.03 -9.39
CA LYS A 11 13.19 -0.86 -9.47
C LYS A 11 13.76 -1.24 -8.09
N VAL A 12 13.57 -0.38 -7.09
CA VAL A 12 13.98 -0.62 -5.70
C VAL A 12 12.95 -1.48 -4.96
N GLY A 13 11.68 -1.42 -5.38
CA GLY A 13 10.55 -2.03 -4.67
C GLY A 13 9.94 -1.10 -3.63
N VAL A 14 9.27 -1.65 -2.63
CA VAL A 14 8.71 -0.85 -1.53
C VAL A 14 9.81 -0.50 -0.54
N HIS A 15 10.21 0.77 -0.52
CA HIS A 15 11.24 1.30 0.38
C HIS A 15 10.70 2.45 1.26
N ALA A 16 11.56 3.06 2.07
CA ALA A 16 11.16 4.00 3.12
C ALA A 16 10.32 5.19 2.60
N ARG A 17 10.70 5.78 1.46
CA ARG A 17 10.06 6.97 0.90
C ARG A 17 8.59 6.75 0.52
N PRO A 18 8.23 5.83 -0.39
CA PRO A 18 6.82 5.59 -0.72
C PRO A 18 6.05 5.07 0.51
N SER A 19 6.69 4.28 1.39
CA SER A 19 6.04 3.78 2.61
C SER A 19 5.59 4.90 3.55
N GLN A 20 6.44 5.92 3.78
CA GLN A 20 6.07 7.09 4.59
C GLN A 20 4.87 7.84 4.02
N MET A 21 4.82 8.02 2.69
CA MET A 21 3.71 8.69 2.01
C MET A 21 2.41 7.89 2.12
N ILE A 22 2.49 6.58 1.91
CA ILE A 22 1.34 5.68 2.04
C ILE A 22 0.78 5.73 3.46
N ILE A 23 1.63 5.66 4.49
CA ILE A 23 1.19 5.71 5.89
C ILE A 23 0.56 7.05 6.23
N ALA A 24 1.15 8.15 5.76
CA ALA A 24 0.58 9.48 5.94
C ALA A 24 -0.81 9.58 5.29
N GLU A 25 -1.02 8.95 4.14
CA GLU A 25 -2.32 8.90 3.47
C GLU A 25 -3.32 8.03 4.24
N VAL A 26 -2.95 6.80 4.57
CA VAL A 26 -3.78 5.85 5.33
C VAL A 26 -4.23 6.44 6.66
N SER A 27 -3.37 7.22 7.33
CA SER A 27 -3.65 7.85 8.63
C SER A 27 -4.76 8.91 8.58
N LYS A 28 -5.19 9.35 7.39
CA LYS A 28 -6.32 10.28 7.22
C LYS A 28 -7.68 9.60 7.35
N TYR A 29 -7.72 8.27 7.25
CA TYR A 29 -8.94 7.48 7.17
C TYR A 29 -9.18 6.70 8.47
N LYS A 30 -10.46 6.46 8.76
CA LYS A 30 -10.88 5.60 9.87
C LYS A 30 -10.67 4.12 9.56
N SER A 31 -10.69 3.75 8.28
CA SER A 31 -10.52 2.37 7.83
C SER A 31 -9.18 1.78 8.24
N ASP A 32 -9.17 0.46 8.44
CA ASP A 32 -7.95 -0.30 8.55
C ASP A 32 -7.47 -0.72 7.16
N GLY A 33 -6.16 -0.63 6.96
CA GLY A 33 -5.51 -0.91 5.69
C GLY A 33 -4.45 -1.99 5.86
N LYS A 34 -4.42 -2.95 4.93
CA LYS A 34 -3.39 -3.97 4.86
C LYS A 34 -2.89 -4.17 3.45
N ILE A 35 -1.66 -4.63 3.35
CA ILE A 35 -1.01 -5.02 2.10
C ILE A 35 -0.62 -6.49 2.21
N ILE A 36 -0.91 -7.25 1.15
CA ILE A 36 -0.63 -8.67 1.03
C ILE A 36 0.31 -8.85 -0.15
N CYS A 37 1.39 -9.59 0.04
CA CYS A 37 2.35 -9.92 -1.00
C CYS A 37 2.89 -11.32 -0.73
N ARG A 38 2.73 -12.24 -1.69
CA ARG A 38 3.07 -13.66 -1.53
C ARG A 38 2.32 -14.27 -0.33
N ASP A 39 3.04 -14.76 0.67
CA ASP A 39 2.57 -15.36 1.91
C ASP A 39 2.60 -14.40 3.11
N LYS A 40 2.95 -13.11 2.88
CA LYS A 40 3.07 -12.10 3.93
C LYS A 40 1.92 -11.10 3.89
N GLU A 41 1.48 -10.68 5.07
CA GLU A 41 0.53 -9.59 5.29
C GLU A 41 1.19 -8.53 6.17
N GLY A 42 0.96 -7.25 5.86
CA GLY A 42 1.47 -6.13 6.63
C GLY A 42 0.42 -5.03 6.82
N ASN A 43 0.47 -4.39 7.98
CA ASN A 43 -0.39 -3.26 8.32
C ASN A 43 0.11 -1.97 7.63
N LEU A 44 -0.75 -1.33 6.84
CA LEU A 44 -0.43 -0.11 6.09
C LEU A 44 -0.32 1.16 6.97
N LYS A 45 -0.61 1.07 8.27
CA LYS A 45 -0.33 2.13 9.27
C LYS A 45 1.06 1.97 9.93
N SER A 46 1.81 0.91 9.64
CA SER A 46 3.12 0.64 10.25
C SER A 46 4.24 0.54 9.22
N ILE A 47 5.14 1.53 9.22
CA ILE A 47 6.30 1.56 8.30
C ILE A 47 7.19 0.34 8.49
N MET A 48 7.44 -0.04 9.74
CA MET A 48 8.29 -1.19 10.04
C MET A 48 7.69 -2.48 9.47
N ASN A 49 6.36 -2.63 9.55
CA ASN A 49 5.69 -3.81 9.08
C ASN A 49 5.73 -3.89 7.55
N VAL A 50 5.43 -2.79 6.85
CA VAL A 50 5.54 -2.70 5.38
C VAL A 50 6.97 -2.99 4.90
N LEU A 51 7.99 -2.37 5.51
CA LEU A 51 9.39 -2.59 5.10
C LEU A 51 9.87 -4.03 5.38
N SER A 52 9.39 -4.66 6.46
CA SER A 52 9.72 -6.05 6.80
C SER A 52 9.22 -7.08 5.78
N MET A 53 8.23 -6.70 4.94
CA MET A 53 7.70 -7.60 3.92
C MET A 53 8.67 -7.83 2.76
N GLN A 54 9.61 -6.91 2.53
CA GLN A 54 10.61 -6.97 1.46
C GLN A 54 9.96 -7.14 0.07
N ILE A 55 8.97 -6.29 -0.23
CA ILE A 55 8.26 -6.26 -1.52
C ILE A 55 9.18 -5.64 -2.57
N LYS A 56 9.41 -6.35 -3.66
CA LYS A 56 10.39 -6.01 -4.71
C LYS A 56 9.69 -5.64 -6.02
N ASN A 57 10.47 -5.11 -6.96
CA ASN A 57 10.06 -4.95 -8.35
C ASN A 57 9.43 -6.25 -8.90
N ASN A 58 8.36 -6.11 -9.68
CA ASN A 58 7.54 -7.19 -10.26
C ASN A 58 6.72 -8.04 -9.28
N ASP A 59 6.73 -7.75 -7.97
CA ASP A 59 5.79 -8.40 -7.07
C ASP A 59 4.35 -7.92 -7.32
N GLU A 60 3.41 -8.87 -7.35
CA GLU A 60 1.98 -8.55 -7.24
C GLU A 60 1.63 -8.34 -5.77
N ILE A 61 0.99 -7.21 -5.50
CA ILE A 61 0.45 -6.88 -4.19
C ILE A 61 -1.08 -6.82 -4.27
N THR A 62 -1.73 -7.13 -3.15
CA THR A 62 -3.14 -6.81 -2.92
C THR A 62 -3.23 -5.86 -1.74
N VAL A 63 -3.86 -4.70 -1.96
CA VAL A 63 -4.12 -3.71 -0.92
C VAL A 63 -5.59 -3.80 -0.56
N VAL A 64 -5.89 -3.94 0.73
CA VAL A 64 -7.25 -4.14 1.26
C VAL A 64 -7.54 -3.08 2.29
N PHE A 65 -8.72 -2.48 2.21
CA PHE A 65 -9.26 -1.58 3.22
C PHE A 65 -10.59 -2.11 3.76
N THR A 66 -10.82 -1.91 5.05
CA THR A 66 -12.08 -2.26 5.73
C THR A 66 -12.45 -1.16 6.71
N GLY A 67 -13.64 -0.58 6.55
CA GLY A 67 -14.13 0.50 7.39
C GLY A 67 -15.14 1.41 6.69
N GLU A 68 -15.58 2.46 7.39
CA GLU A 68 -16.63 3.38 6.92
C GLU A 68 -16.24 4.18 5.67
N ASP A 69 -14.94 4.46 5.52
CA ASP A 69 -14.36 5.27 4.45
C ASP A 69 -13.42 4.44 3.54
N GLU A 70 -13.64 3.13 3.48
CA GLU A 70 -12.73 2.17 2.84
C GLU A 70 -12.49 2.47 1.35
N GLN A 71 -13.51 2.94 0.63
CA GLN A 71 -13.39 3.29 -0.79
C GLN A 71 -12.51 4.52 -0.98
N ALA A 72 -12.73 5.57 -0.16
CA ALA A 72 -11.91 6.78 -0.20
C ALA A 72 -10.45 6.48 0.20
N ALA A 73 -10.25 5.59 1.18
CA ALA A 73 -8.92 5.14 1.59
C ALA A 73 -8.19 4.39 0.47
N ALA A 74 -8.89 3.46 -0.20
CA ALA A 74 -8.34 2.72 -1.33
C ALA A 74 -7.94 3.63 -2.49
N ASP A 75 -8.82 4.56 -2.87
CA ASP A 75 -8.58 5.49 -3.97
C ASP A 75 -7.42 6.45 -3.66
N GLY A 76 -7.40 7.04 -2.45
CA GLY A 76 -6.32 7.94 -2.02
C GLY A 76 -4.96 7.24 -1.97
N VAL A 77 -4.91 6.04 -1.40
CA VAL A 77 -3.66 5.26 -1.31
C VAL A 77 -3.19 4.79 -2.68
N LYS A 78 -4.10 4.34 -3.55
CA LYS A 78 -3.76 4.00 -4.94
C LYS A 78 -3.12 5.21 -5.65
N GLN A 79 -3.69 6.40 -5.52
CA GLN A 79 -3.13 7.62 -6.10
C GLN A 79 -1.75 7.97 -5.54
N VAL A 80 -1.54 7.83 -4.23
CA VAL A 80 -0.21 8.03 -3.64
C VAL A 80 0.81 7.05 -4.20
N MET A 81 0.45 5.77 -4.38
CA MET A 81 1.34 4.76 -4.96
C MET A 81 1.69 5.09 -6.43
N ILE A 82 0.73 5.57 -7.21
CA ILE A 82 0.96 6.03 -8.60
C ILE A 82 1.89 7.24 -8.62
N ASN A 83 1.59 8.27 -7.82
CA ASN A 83 2.36 9.51 -7.77
C ASN A 83 3.79 9.30 -7.24
N ALA A 84 3.99 8.30 -6.39
CA ALA A 84 5.30 7.89 -5.91
C ALA A 84 6.09 7.05 -6.93
N GLY A 85 5.50 6.69 -8.08
CA GLY A 85 6.11 5.82 -9.09
C GLY A 85 6.21 4.36 -8.66
N LEU A 86 5.45 3.95 -7.64
CA LEU A 86 5.53 2.61 -7.07
C LEU A 86 4.73 1.60 -7.90
N ILE A 87 3.60 2.03 -8.46
CA ILE A 87 2.71 1.23 -9.32
C ILE A 87 2.32 2.03 -10.58
N ALA A 88 1.78 1.36 -11.60
CA ALA A 88 1.23 2.01 -12.78
C ALA A 88 -0.16 2.64 -12.50
N GLY A 89 -0.49 3.68 -13.27
CA GLY A 89 -1.79 4.39 -13.24
C GLY A 89 -2.93 3.64 -13.89
#